data_AF-A0A417Y9P7-F1
#
_entry.id   AF-A0A417Y9P7-F1
#
_cell.length_a   1.000
_cell.length_b   1.000
_cell.length_c   1.000
_cell.angle_alpha   90.00
_cell.angle_beta   90.00
_cell.angle_gamma   90.00
#
_symmetry.space_group_name_H-M   'P 1'
#
loop_
_entity.id
_entity.type
_entity.pdbx_description
1 polymer ?
#
loop_
_entity_poly.entity_id
_entity_poly.type
_entity_poly.pdbx_seq_one_letter_code
_entity_poly.pdbx_strand_id
1 'polypeptide(L)' 'MMKRVNKIAIELPIPEHGDMNAAAAVQELMGGKFGEMSTLNNYMFQSFNFRGKKKLK' A
#
# COMPACT_ATOMS: atom_id res chain seq x y z
N MET A 1 0.36 -16.47 -6.15
CA MET A 1 1.24 -16.58 -4.96
C MET A 1 2.05 -15.30 -4.88
N MET A 2 2.10 -14.66 -3.72
CA MET A 2 2.88 -13.43 -3.53
C MET A 2 4.33 -13.78 -3.19
N LYS A 3 5.28 -12.98 -3.65
CA LYS A 3 6.71 -13.08 -3.32
C LYS A 3 7.18 -11.76 -2.72
N ARG A 4 8.10 -11.81 -1.76
CA ARG A 4 8.70 -10.63 -1.14
C ARG A 4 10.12 -10.45 -1.66
N VAL A 5 10.46 -9.23 -2.03
CA VAL A 5 11.83 -8.80 -2.34
C VAL A 5 12.26 -7.82 -1.25
N ASN A 6 13.47 -7.95 -0.72
CA ASN A 6 14.01 -7.03 0.29
C ASN A 6 14.51 -5.73 -0.35
N LYS A 7 13.60 -4.99 -0.99
CA LYS A 7 13.82 -3.69 -1.61
C LYS A 7 12.56 -2.84 -1.48
N ILE A 8 12.74 -1.53 -1.36
CA ILE A 8 11.66 -0.54 -1.48
C ILE A 8 11.45 -0.18 -2.96
N ALA A 9 10.27 0.35 -3.30
CA ALA A 9 9.91 0.63 -4.69
C ALA A 9 10.74 1.76 -5.33
N ILE A 10 11.14 2.75 -4.53
CA ILE A 10 11.97 3.89 -4.91
C ILE A 10 12.97 4.18 -3.79
N GLU A 11 14.08 4.84 -4.12
CA GLU A 11 15.03 5.32 -3.12
C GLU A 11 14.40 6.43 -2.26
N LEU A 12 14.75 6.45 -0.96
CA LEU A 12 14.32 7.47 -0.01
C LEU A 12 15.53 8.15 0.61
N PRO A 13 15.50 9.47 0.83
CA PRO A 13 16.58 10.16 1.54
C PRO A 13 16.60 9.73 3.00
N ILE A 14 17.78 9.83 3.63
CA ILE A 14 17.94 9.62 5.07
C ILE A 14 17.52 10.92 5.78
N PRO A 15 16.53 10.90 6.67
CA PRO A 15 16.17 12.08 7.46
C PRO A 15 17.31 12.47 8.42
N GLU A 16 17.56 13.77 8.58
CA GLU A 16 18.58 14.27 9.52
C GLU A 16 18.21 14.06 10.99
N HIS A 17 16.91 14.09 11.28
CA HIS A 17 16.35 13.90 12.62
C HIS A 17 14.96 13.27 12.52
N GLY A 18 14.48 12.72 13.65
CA GLY A 18 13.11 12.21 13.74
C GLY A 18 12.11 13.33 14.01
N ASP A 19 10.96 13.29 13.34
CA ASP A 19 9.83 14.20 13.56
C ASP A 19 8.55 13.38 13.85
N MET A 20 8.09 13.46 15.10
CA MET A 20 6.89 12.75 15.56
C MET A 20 5.60 13.25 14.92
N ASN A 21 5.50 14.57 14.67
CA ASN A 21 4.30 15.18 14.10
C ASN A 21 4.21 14.87 12.61
N ALA A 22 5.34 14.93 11.89
CA ALA A 22 5.39 14.50 10.49
C ALA A 22 5.06 13.01 10.35
N ALA A 23 5.61 12.15 11.23
CA ALA A 23 5.28 10.73 11.24
C ALA A 23 3.77 10.50 11.48
N ALA A 24 3.16 11.24 12.41
CA ALA A 24 1.72 11.16 12.66
C ALA A 24 0.89 11.63 11.45
N ALA A 25 1.33 12.67 10.73
CA ALA A 25 0.64 13.15 9.53
C ALA A 25 0.67 12.12 8.39
N VAL A 26 1.81 11.44 8.18
CA VAL A 26 1.95 10.38 7.16
C VAL A 26 1.06 9.16 7.47
N GLN A 27 0.64 8.95 8.73
CA GLN A 27 -0.28 7.85 9.07
C GLN A 27 -1.63 7.96 8.37
N GLU A 28 -2.12 9.16 8.03
CA GLU A 28 -3.35 9.31 7.26
C GLU A 28 -3.18 8.73 5.84
N LEU A 29 -1.99 8.86 5.25
CA LEU A 29 -1.68 8.27 3.94
C LEU A 29 -1.52 6.75 4.00
N MET A 30 -1.22 6.18 5.18
CA MET A 30 -1.10 4.73 5.35
C MET A 30 -2.44 4.09 5.74
N GLY A 31 -2.97 4.45 6.91
CA GLY A 31 -4.14 3.83 7.54
C GLY A 31 -5.39 4.70 7.57
N GLY A 32 -5.32 5.92 7.05
CA GLY A 32 -6.48 6.78 6.90
C GLY A 32 -7.49 6.24 5.91
N LYS A 33 -8.69 6.84 5.89
CA LYS A 33 -9.81 6.36 5.06
C LYS A 33 -9.43 6.24 3.58
N PHE A 34 -8.63 7.19 3.10
CA PHE A 34 -8.15 7.26 1.72
C PHE A 34 -6.66 6.92 1.58
N GLY A 35 -6.08 6.23 2.57
CA GLY A 35 -4.69 5.79 2.55
C GLY A 35 -4.45 4.52 1.73
N GLU A 36 -3.19 4.15 1.62
CA GLU A 36 -2.70 3.01 0.82
C GLU A 36 -3.26 1.67 1.29
N MET A 37 -3.56 1.50 2.59
CA MET A 37 -4.19 0.27 3.08
C MET A 37 -5.62 0.09 2.53
N SER A 38 -6.33 1.20 2.32
CA SER A 38 -7.68 1.16 1.72
C SER A 38 -7.61 0.80 0.25
N THR A 39 -6.71 1.41 -0.53
CA THR A 39 -6.55 1.11 -1.97
C THR A 39 -6.07 -0.33 -2.18
N LEU A 40 -5.05 -0.75 -1.42
CA LEU A 40 -4.51 -2.12 -1.45
C LEU A 40 -5.62 -3.15 -1.19
N ASN A 41 -6.37 -3.00 -0.09
CA ASN A 41 -7.41 -3.97 0.27
C ASN A 41 -8.57 -3.96 -0.73
N ASN A 42 -9.02 -2.78 -1.18
CA ASN A 42 -10.09 -2.68 -2.16
C ASN A 42 -9.75 -3.46 -3.42
N TYR A 43 -8.58 -3.21 -4.03
CA TYR A 43 -8.18 -3.92 -5.24
C TYR A 43 -7.86 -5.39 -4.98
N MET A 44 -7.27 -5.73 -3.84
CA MET A 44 -7.00 -7.12 -3.48
C MET A 44 -8.29 -7.94 -3.40
N PHE A 45 -9.30 -7.48 -2.67
CA PHE A 45 -10.57 -8.19 -2.54
C PHE A 45 -11.39 -8.19 -3.82
N GLN A 46 -11.36 -7.10 -4.60
CA GLN A 46 -11.94 -7.09 -5.95
C GLN A 46 -11.29 -8.16 -6.84
N SER A 47 -9.96 -8.30 -6.78
CA SER A 47 -9.25 -9.32 -7.54
C SER A 47 -9.64 -10.74 -7.12
N PHE A 48 -9.86 -10.99 -5.83
CA PHE A 48 -10.30 -12.29 -5.31
C PHE A 48 -11.73 -12.59 -5.75
N ASN A 49 -12.63 -11.61 -5.59
CA ASN A 49 -14.06 -11.74 -5.85
C ASN A 49 -14.45 -11.59 -7.34
N PHE A 50 -13.50 -11.30 -8.22
CA PHE A 50 -13.77 -11.11 -9.65
C PHE A 50 -14.44 -12.34 -10.27
N ARG A 51 -15.60 -12.12 -10.90
CA ARG A 51 -16.40 -13.14 -11.58
C ARG A 51 -16.06 -13.16 -13.06
N GLY A 52 -16.05 -14.35 -13.67
CA GLY A 52 -15.74 -14.48 -15.10
C GLY A 52 -14.25 -14.50 -15.46
N LYS A 53 -13.35 -14.74 -14.47
CA LYS A 53 -11.89 -14.82 -14.69
C LYS A 53 -11.51 -15.69 -15.89
N LYS A 54 -12.19 -16.83 -16.11
CA LYS A 54 -11.90 -17.77 -17.20
C LYS A 54 -12.29 -17.27 -18.60
N LYS A 55 -13.26 -16.36 -18.70
CA LYS A 55 -13.72 -15.79 -19.98
C LYS A 55 -12.81 -14.67 -20.48
N LEU A 56 -12.12 -14.01 -19.54
CA LEU A 56 -11.20 -12.89 -19.77
C LEU A 56 -9.74 -13.28 -19.50
N LYS A 57 -9.43 -14.58 -19.43
CA LYS A 57 -8.07 -15.10 -19.22
C LYS A 57 -7.38 -15.36 -20.54
#